data_AF-A0A0D2BEB5-F1
#
_entry.id   AF-A0A0D2BEB5-F1
#
_cell.length_a   1.000
_cell.length_b   1.000
_cell.length_c   1.000
_cell.angle_alpha   90.00
_cell.angle_beta   90.00
_cell.angle_gamma   90.00
#
_symmetry.space_group_name_H-M   'P 1'
#
loop_
_entity.id
_entity.type
_entity.pdbx_description
1 polymer ?
#
loop_
_entity_poly.entity_id
_entity_poly.type
_entity_poly.pdbx_seq_one_letter_code
_entity_poly.pdbx_strand_id
1 'polypeptide(L)'
;MRTSRARLEDAKFETERRRQHRGTARISLDILKFQFEDHEQLDKDNIDRLKGIYRREGCRPHFINNRILVEIDETCFEAALALSGVAATELLTPRRDDYPELRFPIGAEVICLHGKHRIQAGREFLSPRDKWWVADIYLGGLSTDVKRGLVEEYANESIPTDGMIFYKIRLYHFQRNLSFESRWWARLRGCRSRNLKALLKHPELTAAFEALLDVPGLWGGMLLTTLHKVLGLKSDDEILNYLEHIRRFWHDLVDGDPSAMQRFDHRDVKALELRAPGVSTHDAEEIEAQIRAGRILRAFSEEERRHILQRLCGFKYLIPSLHTFFRDVTYWEAPI
;
A
#
# COMPACT_ATOMS: atom_id res chain seq x y z
N MET A 1 20.65 -20.17 11.38
CA MET A 1 20.71 -18.88 12.11
C MET A 1 19.67 -17.84 11.66
N ARG A 2 19.45 -17.59 10.35
CA ARG A 2 18.36 -16.67 9.91
C ARG A 2 16.95 -17.12 10.33
N THR A 3 16.67 -18.42 10.21
CA THR A 3 15.36 -19.02 10.58
C THR A 3 15.08 -18.97 12.09
N SER A 4 16.10 -19.06 12.94
CA SER A 4 15.93 -18.96 14.39
C SER A 4 15.65 -17.53 14.84
N ARG A 5 16.26 -16.53 14.20
CA ARG A 5 16.01 -15.12 14.47
C ARG A 5 14.64 -14.67 13.97
N ALA A 6 14.23 -15.05 12.76
CA ALA A 6 12.89 -14.79 12.24
C ALA A 6 11.80 -15.38 13.16
N ARG A 7 11.99 -16.61 13.65
CA ARG A 7 11.09 -17.23 14.65
C ARG A 7 11.01 -16.45 15.96
N LEU A 8 12.12 -15.88 16.43
CA LEU A 8 12.12 -15.04 17.63
C LEU A 8 11.39 -13.72 17.39
N GLU A 9 11.56 -13.11 16.21
CA GLU A 9 10.85 -11.88 15.80
C GLU A 9 9.34 -12.15 15.65
N ASP A 10 8.95 -13.26 15.02
CA ASP A 10 7.55 -13.70 14.93
C ASP A 10 6.95 -14.02 16.30
N ALA A 11 7.68 -14.74 17.17
CA ALA A 11 7.22 -15.03 18.52
C ALA A 11 7.03 -13.76 19.36
N LYS A 12 7.93 -12.77 19.22
CA LYS A 12 7.78 -11.46 19.85
C LYS A 12 6.56 -10.73 19.33
N PHE A 13 6.39 -10.67 18.00
CA PHE A 13 5.22 -10.07 17.35
C PHE A 13 3.92 -10.72 17.83
N GLU A 14 3.84 -12.05 17.86
CA GLU A 14 2.66 -12.77 18.34
C GLU A 14 2.41 -12.58 19.84
N THR A 15 3.46 -12.53 20.66
CA THR A 15 3.33 -12.32 22.10
C THR A 15 2.78 -10.92 22.38
N GLU A 16 3.31 -9.90 21.71
CA GLU A 16 2.84 -8.53 21.83
C GLU A 16 1.40 -8.38 21.30
N ARG A 17 1.10 -8.97 20.13
CA ARG A 17 -0.25 -9.01 19.55
C ARG A 17 -1.25 -9.63 20.51
N ARG A 18 -0.96 -10.83 21.05
CA ARG A 18 -1.86 -11.54 21.97
C ARG A 18 -2.03 -10.78 23.29
N ARG A 19 -0.98 -10.11 23.77
CA ARG A 19 -1.03 -9.32 25.00
C ARG A 19 -1.92 -8.09 24.87
N GLN A 20 -1.92 -7.44 23.70
CA GLN A 20 -2.66 -6.19 23.49
C GLN A 20 -4.04 -6.38 22.86
N HIS A 21 -4.31 -7.53 22.24
CA HIS A 21 -5.63 -7.84 21.70
C HIS A 21 -6.66 -7.96 22.82
N ARG A 22 -7.82 -7.32 22.65
CA ARG A 22 -8.94 -7.30 23.60
C ARG A 22 -10.23 -7.89 23.06
N GLY A 23 -10.21 -8.40 21.83
CA GLY A 23 -11.34 -9.07 21.20
C GLY A 23 -11.98 -8.27 20.07
N THR A 24 -13.15 -8.72 19.63
CA THR A 24 -13.86 -8.16 18.48
C THR A 24 -15.22 -7.62 18.89
N ALA A 25 -15.57 -6.40 18.45
CA ALA A 25 -16.86 -5.77 18.76
C ALA A 25 -17.44 -4.98 17.57
N ARG A 26 -18.72 -4.63 17.65
CA ARG A 26 -19.33 -3.61 16.81
C ARG A 26 -19.10 -2.24 17.41
N ILE A 27 -18.60 -1.32 16.60
CA ILE A 27 -18.27 0.04 16.98
C ILE A 27 -18.94 1.01 16.02
N SER A 28 -19.44 2.13 16.53
CA SER A 28 -19.99 3.20 15.69
C SER A 28 -18.93 3.77 14.75
N LEU A 29 -19.32 4.06 13.51
CA LEU A 29 -18.41 4.71 12.55
C LEU A 29 -18.04 6.13 12.96
N ASP A 30 -18.88 6.80 13.76
CA ASP A 30 -18.73 8.23 14.06
C ASP A 30 -17.63 8.50 15.10
N ILE A 31 -17.26 7.50 15.91
CA ILE A 31 -16.19 7.63 16.91
C ILE A 31 -14.80 7.32 16.35
N LEU A 32 -14.72 6.72 15.17
CA LEU A 32 -13.45 6.29 14.57
C LEU A 32 -12.65 7.49 14.06
N LYS A 33 -11.43 7.65 14.55
CA LYS A 33 -10.45 8.63 14.05
C LYS A 33 -9.39 7.93 13.22
N PHE A 34 -8.90 8.58 12.17
CA PHE A 34 -7.77 8.10 11.39
C PHE A 34 -6.55 8.94 11.72
N GLN A 35 -5.43 8.30 12.04
CA GLN A 35 -4.14 8.96 12.05
C GLN A 35 -3.67 9.04 10.60
N PHE A 36 -3.73 10.22 10.01
CA PHE A 36 -3.24 10.45 8.65
C PHE A 36 -1.73 10.67 8.70
N GLU A 37 -0.96 9.82 8.03
CA GLU A 37 0.36 10.22 7.53
C GLU A 37 0.14 10.96 6.18
N ASP A 38 0.97 11.98 5.88
CA ASP A 38 0.73 12.91 4.76
C ASP A 38 0.59 12.21 3.38
N HIS A 39 1.19 11.03 3.22
CA HIS A 39 1.18 10.24 1.98
C HIS A 39 -0.01 9.27 1.88
N GLU A 40 -0.88 9.22 2.89
CA GLU A 40 -1.93 8.21 3.07
C GLU A 40 -3.36 8.79 2.95
N GLN A 41 -3.54 9.85 2.16
CA GLN A 41 -4.83 10.51 1.99
C GLN A 41 -5.92 9.61 1.37
N LEU A 42 -7.18 9.93 1.67
CA LEU A 42 -8.34 9.20 1.17
C LEU A 42 -8.41 9.27 -0.37
N ASP A 43 -8.63 8.10 -0.97
CA ASP A 43 -8.70 7.92 -2.41
C ASP A 43 -10.18 7.85 -2.82
N LYS A 44 -10.67 8.92 -3.45
CA LYS A 44 -12.07 9.07 -3.82
C LYS A 44 -12.53 7.99 -4.80
N ASP A 45 -11.71 7.60 -5.78
CA ASP A 45 -12.09 6.57 -6.74
C ASP A 45 -12.21 5.20 -6.07
N ASN A 46 -11.34 4.90 -5.10
CA ASN A 46 -11.44 3.66 -4.33
C ASN A 46 -12.68 3.66 -3.42
N ILE A 47 -13.02 4.81 -2.82
CA ILE A 47 -14.26 4.98 -2.05
C ILE A 47 -15.49 4.77 -2.95
N ASP A 48 -15.52 5.37 -4.14
CA ASP A 48 -16.61 5.22 -5.09
C ASP A 48 -16.74 3.78 -5.59
N ARG A 49 -15.62 3.11 -5.85
CA ARG A 49 -15.58 1.68 -6.16
C ARG A 49 -16.19 0.84 -5.03
N LEU A 50 -15.81 1.12 -3.77
CA LEU A 50 -16.34 0.42 -2.59
C LEU A 50 -17.83 0.66 -2.40
N LYS A 51 -18.32 1.90 -2.57
CA LYS A 51 -19.76 2.20 -2.60
C LYS A 51 -20.47 1.42 -3.70
N GLY A 52 -19.84 1.27 -4.87
CA GLY A 52 -20.33 0.44 -5.97
C GLY A 52 -20.45 -1.05 -5.60
N ILE A 53 -19.50 -1.59 -4.83
CA ILE A 53 -19.54 -2.95 -4.30
C ILE A 53 -20.64 -3.08 -3.26
N TYR A 54 -20.76 -2.13 -2.33
CA TYR A 54 -21.79 -2.14 -1.29
C TYR A 54 -23.21 -2.17 -1.85
N ARG A 55 -23.46 -1.45 -2.96
CA ARG A 55 -24.75 -1.49 -3.67
C ARG A 55 -25.08 -2.87 -4.25
N ARG A 56 -24.08 -3.60 -4.76
CA ARG A 56 -24.28 -4.87 -5.47
C ARG A 56 -24.27 -6.08 -4.55
N GLU A 57 -23.38 -6.09 -3.56
CA GLU A 57 -23.04 -7.27 -2.77
C GLU A 57 -23.28 -7.08 -1.25
N GLY A 58 -23.52 -5.84 -0.81
CA GLY A 58 -23.63 -5.45 0.60
C GLY A 58 -22.29 -5.15 1.27
N CYS A 59 -22.31 -4.49 2.44
CA CYS A 59 -21.10 -4.06 3.15
C CYS A 59 -20.40 -5.20 3.92
N ARG A 60 -21.17 -6.19 4.39
CA ARG A 60 -20.69 -7.43 5.00
C ARG A 60 -19.57 -7.24 6.06
N PRO A 61 -19.74 -6.36 7.07
CA PRO A 61 -18.66 -5.99 8.00
C PRO A 61 -18.17 -7.15 8.89
N HIS A 62 -18.99 -8.17 9.10
CA HIS A 62 -18.64 -9.36 9.92
C HIS A 62 -17.58 -10.27 9.29
N PHE A 63 -17.45 -10.24 7.96
CA PHE A 63 -16.45 -11.04 7.26
C PHE A 63 -15.06 -10.58 7.65
N ILE A 64 -14.18 -11.53 7.97
CA ILE A 64 -12.84 -11.27 8.48
C ILE A 64 -12.05 -10.27 7.60
N ASN A 65 -12.22 -10.37 6.28
CA ASN A 65 -11.56 -9.47 5.33
C ASN A 65 -12.03 -8.02 5.45
N ASN A 66 -13.31 -7.82 5.78
CA ASN A 66 -13.92 -6.50 5.85
C ASN A 66 -13.70 -5.84 7.22
N ARG A 67 -13.30 -6.58 8.26
CA ARG A 67 -13.08 -6.04 9.62
C ARG A 67 -12.00 -4.96 9.62
N ILE A 68 -12.10 -4.09 10.61
CA ILE A 68 -11.08 -3.06 10.86
C ILE A 68 -10.28 -3.38 12.11
N LEU A 69 -9.11 -2.76 12.22
CA LEU A 69 -8.37 -2.72 13.46
C LEU A 69 -8.53 -1.35 14.10
N VAL A 70 -8.71 -1.37 15.41
CA VAL A 70 -8.74 -0.17 16.22
C VAL A 70 -7.78 -0.28 17.40
N GLU A 71 -7.16 0.84 17.72
CA GLU A 71 -6.35 1.06 18.90
C GLU A 71 -7.07 2.03 19.83
N ILE A 72 -7.15 1.67 21.11
CA ILE A 72 -7.80 2.45 22.16
C ILE A 72 -6.95 2.43 23.43
N ASP A 73 -7.01 3.50 24.22
CA ASP A 73 -6.38 3.51 25.53
C ASP A 73 -7.13 2.61 26.53
N GLU A 74 -6.41 2.13 27.55
CA GLU A 74 -6.96 1.20 28.55
C GLU A 74 -8.11 1.82 29.35
N THR A 75 -8.01 3.12 29.70
CA THR A 75 -9.06 3.82 30.45
C THR A 75 -10.36 3.95 29.66
N CYS A 76 -10.26 4.22 28.36
CA CYS A 76 -11.37 4.32 27.42
C CYS A 76 -12.00 2.95 27.17
N PHE A 77 -11.19 1.90 27.07
CA PHE A 77 -11.68 0.53 26.94
C PHE A 77 -12.53 0.10 28.14
N GLU A 78 -12.03 0.29 29.36
CA GLU A 78 -12.77 -0.05 30.58
C GLU A 78 -14.06 0.77 30.73
N ALA A 79 -14.01 2.07 30.40
CA ALA A 79 -15.20 2.92 30.37
C ALA A 79 -16.22 2.43 29.34
N ALA A 80 -15.77 1.97 28.17
CA ALA A 80 -16.65 1.44 27.13
C ALA A 80 -17.30 0.11 27.54
N LEU A 81 -16.55 -0.78 28.20
CA LEU A 81 -17.11 -2.03 28.76
C LEU A 81 -18.20 -1.74 29.79
N ALA A 82 -17.92 -0.84 30.74
CA ALA A 82 -18.87 -0.46 31.79
C ALA A 82 -20.14 0.18 31.23
N LEU A 83 -20.00 1.09 30.26
CA LEU A 83 -21.14 1.78 29.64
C LEU A 83 -21.98 0.86 28.75
N SER A 84 -21.36 -0.15 28.15
CA SER A 84 -22.03 -1.12 27.27
C SER A 84 -22.63 -2.30 28.04
N GLY A 85 -22.22 -2.50 29.29
CA GLY A 85 -22.61 -3.68 30.09
C GLY A 85 -22.07 -4.99 29.51
N VAL A 86 -20.94 -4.95 28.79
CA VAL A 86 -20.32 -6.09 28.11
C VAL A 86 -19.12 -6.56 28.93
N ALA A 87 -19.00 -7.85 29.22
CA ALA A 87 -17.80 -8.38 29.84
C ALA A 87 -16.66 -8.52 28.82
N ALA A 88 -15.41 -8.24 29.22
CA ALA A 88 -14.25 -8.36 28.34
C ALA A 88 -14.09 -9.77 27.71
N THR A 89 -14.53 -10.81 28.42
CA THR A 89 -14.53 -12.20 27.91
C THR A 89 -15.47 -12.41 26.73
N GLU A 90 -16.57 -11.67 26.66
CA GLU A 90 -17.54 -11.75 25.55
C GLU A 90 -16.94 -11.26 24.23
N LEU A 91 -16.01 -10.30 24.29
CA LEU A 91 -15.29 -9.80 23.11
C LEU A 91 -14.29 -10.83 22.55
N LEU A 92 -13.72 -11.69 23.41
CA LEU A 92 -12.72 -12.69 23.01
C LEU A 92 -13.35 -13.95 22.40
N THR A 93 -14.61 -14.25 22.75
CA THR A 93 -15.37 -15.39 22.23
C THR A 93 -16.70 -14.93 21.65
N PRO A 94 -16.71 -14.19 20.53
CA PRO A 94 -17.96 -13.82 19.88
C PRO A 94 -18.70 -15.07 19.43
N ARG A 95 -20.00 -15.14 19.75
CA ARG A 95 -20.89 -16.16 19.16
C ARG A 95 -20.97 -15.90 17.66
N ARG A 96 -21.10 -16.94 16.83
CA ARG A 96 -21.11 -16.79 15.36
C ARG A 96 -22.13 -15.71 14.95
N ASP A 97 -21.62 -14.66 14.29
CA ASP A 97 -22.35 -13.50 13.78
C ASP A 97 -23.05 -12.61 14.83
N ASP A 98 -22.75 -12.78 16.12
CA ASP A 98 -23.28 -11.97 17.23
C ASP A 98 -22.13 -11.28 17.96
N TYR A 99 -21.77 -10.09 17.46
CA TYR A 99 -20.70 -9.26 18.03
C TYR A 99 -21.30 -8.24 19.02
N PRO A 100 -20.76 -8.13 20.24
CA PRO A 100 -21.22 -7.14 21.21
C PRO A 100 -21.07 -5.73 20.66
N GLU A 101 -22.02 -4.86 20.94
CA GLU A 101 -21.90 -3.43 20.63
C GLU A 101 -21.11 -2.75 21.75
N LEU A 102 -19.98 -2.13 21.41
CA LEU A 102 -19.25 -1.27 22.33
C LEU A 102 -19.61 0.19 22.08
N ARG A 103 -20.19 0.79 23.11
CA ARG A 103 -20.51 2.20 23.21
C ARG A 103 -19.41 2.91 23.99
N PHE A 104 -19.02 4.05 23.48
CA PHE A 104 -17.92 4.84 24.03
C PHE A 104 -18.45 6.13 24.62
N PRO A 105 -17.80 6.66 25.67
CA PRO A 105 -18.15 7.96 26.23
C PRO A 105 -17.93 9.09 25.20
N ILE A 106 -18.66 10.19 25.39
CA ILE A 106 -18.53 11.36 24.52
C ILE A 106 -17.10 11.91 24.61
N GLY A 107 -16.46 12.10 23.46
CA GLY A 107 -15.08 12.58 23.37
C GLY A 107 -14.00 11.49 23.37
N ALA A 108 -14.38 10.21 23.43
CA ALA A 108 -13.45 9.09 23.28
C ALA A 108 -12.70 9.13 21.93
N GLU A 109 -11.43 8.78 21.96
CA GLU A 109 -10.60 8.66 20.76
C GLU A 109 -10.35 7.19 20.43
N VAL A 110 -10.96 6.70 19.36
CA VAL A 110 -10.72 5.34 18.84
C VAL A 110 -9.96 5.45 17.54
N ILE A 111 -8.68 5.07 17.54
CA ILE A 111 -7.79 5.20 16.38
C ILE A 111 -7.98 3.97 15.49
N CYS A 112 -8.45 4.17 14.27
CA CYS A 112 -8.56 3.11 13.28
C CYS A 112 -7.24 2.95 12.51
N LEU A 113 -6.60 1.79 12.66
CA LEU A 113 -5.29 1.49 12.05
C LEU A 113 -5.40 1.08 10.57
N HIS A 114 -6.55 0.53 10.16
CA HIS A 114 -6.74 0.01 8.79
C HIS A 114 -8.21 0.03 8.36
N GLY A 115 -8.45 0.09 7.05
CA GLY A 115 -9.80 0.06 6.47
C GLY A 115 -10.41 1.44 6.25
N LYS A 116 -9.60 2.49 6.21
CA LYS A 116 -10.04 3.90 6.05
C LYS A 116 -11.01 4.12 4.88
N HIS A 117 -10.73 3.57 3.69
CA HIS A 117 -11.62 3.74 2.53
C HIS A 117 -12.95 2.99 2.70
N ARG A 118 -12.95 1.83 3.37
CA ARG A 118 -14.17 1.08 3.72
C ARG A 118 -15.04 1.86 4.69
N ILE A 119 -14.45 2.37 5.75
CA ILE A 119 -15.16 3.15 6.76
C ILE A 119 -15.70 4.44 6.16
N GLN A 120 -14.91 5.14 5.35
CA GLN A 120 -15.37 6.34 4.66
C GLN A 120 -16.50 6.04 3.68
N ALA A 121 -16.37 4.99 2.85
CA ALA A 121 -17.45 4.53 1.98
C ALA A 121 -18.70 4.14 2.80
N GLY A 122 -18.52 3.50 3.95
CA GLY A 122 -19.59 3.13 4.87
C GLY A 122 -20.30 4.35 5.44
N ARG A 123 -19.57 5.39 5.86
CA ARG A 123 -20.14 6.66 6.36
C ARG A 123 -21.03 7.34 5.31
N GLU A 124 -20.64 7.28 4.04
CA GLU A 124 -21.36 7.89 2.92
C GLU A 124 -22.53 7.03 2.42
N PHE A 125 -22.44 5.70 2.57
CA PHE A 125 -23.40 4.76 1.99
C PHE A 125 -24.44 4.23 2.98
N LEU A 126 -24.06 4.01 4.24
CA LEU A 126 -24.91 3.34 5.23
C LEU A 126 -25.96 4.29 5.81
N SER A 127 -27.14 3.74 6.10
CA SER A 127 -28.19 4.45 6.81
C SER A 127 -27.72 4.80 8.24
N PRO A 128 -28.25 5.86 8.89
CA PRO A 128 -27.86 6.22 10.25
C PRO A 128 -27.98 5.07 11.27
N ARG A 129 -28.90 4.12 11.05
CA ARG A 129 -29.08 2.95 11.92
C ARG A 129 -28.03 1.86 11.71
N ASP A 130 -27.38 1.86 10.55
CA ASP A 130 -26.38 0.85 10.15
C ASP A 130 -24.94 1.41 10.17
N LYS A 131 -24.73 2.60 10.75
CA LYS A 131 -23.41 3.24 10.88
C LYS A 131 -22.54 2.61 11.97
N TRP A 132 -22.31 1.30 11.84
CA TRP A 132 -21.41 0.55 12.69
C TRP A 132 -20.52 -0.36 11.85
N TRP A 133 -19.41 -0.80 12.42
CA TRP A 133 -18.49 -1.75 11.80
C TRP A 133 -17.93 -2.73 12.83
N VAL A 134 -17.50 -3.90 12.35
CA VAL A 134 -16.84 -4.89 13.21
C VAL A 134 -15.35 -4.60 13.29
N ALA A 135 -14.86 -4.38 14.50
CA ALA A 135 -13.49 -3.99 14.79
C ALA A 135 -12.81 -5.00 15.71
N ASP A 136 -11.57 -5.36 15.38
CA ASP A 136 -10.65 -6.05 16.28
C ASP A 136 -9.90 -5.01 17.11
N ILE A 137 -9.99 -5.12 18.43
CA ILE A 137 -9.62 -4.09 19.40
C ILE A 137 -8.26 -4.42 20.00
N TYR A 138 -7.37 -3.42 19.99
CA TYR A 138 -6.07 -3.48 20.62
C TYR A 138 -5.91 -2.34 21.63
N LEU A 139 -5.30 -2.61 22.77
CA LEU A 139 -4.88 -1.55 23.68
C LEU A 139 -3.70 -0.75 23.11
N GLY A 140 -3.65 0.53 23.49
CA GLY A 140 -2.58 1.44 23.16
C GLY A 140 -1.19 0.93 23.56
N GLY A 141 -0.18 1.36 22.82
CA GLY A 141 1.22 0.99 23.07
C GLY A 141 1.71 -0.20 22.24
N LEU A 142 1.04 -0.50 21.13
CA LEU A 142 1.62 -1.37 20.10
C LEU A 142 2.88 -0.72 19.53
N SER A 143 3.96 -1.49 19.40
CA SER A 143 5.14 -1.06 18.68
C SER A 143 4.81 -0.77 17.20
N THR A 144 5.55 0.16 16.58
CA THR A 144 5.35 0.54 15.17
C THR A 144 5.42 -0.67 14.23
N ASP A 145 6.28 -1.63 14.53
CA ASP A 145 6.42 -2.88 13.76
C ASP A 145 5.17 -3.76 13.89
N VAL A 146 4.59 -3.86 15.09
CA VAL A 146 3.35 -4.63 15.29
C VAL A 146 2.17 -3.96 14.59
N LYS A 147 2.03 -2.63 14.71
CA LYS A 147 1.00 -1.87 13.98
C LYS A 147 1.10 -2.12 12.48
N ARG A 148 2.30 -1.95 11.90
CA ARG A 148 2.56 -2.18 10.47
C ARG A 148 2.22 -3.60 10.05
N GLY A 149 2.64 -4.60 10.83
CA GLY A 149 2.36 -6.00 10.53
C GLY A 149 0.89 -6.38 10.58
N LEU A 150 0.15 -5.80 11.52
CA LEU A 150 -1.30 -5.98 11.63
C LEU A 150 -2.03 -5.31 10.45
N VAL A 151 -1.66 -4.08 10.10
CA VAL A 151 -2.21 -3.38 8.93
C VAL A 151 -1.95 -4.19 7.65
N GLU A 152 -0.74 -4.71 7.45
CA GLU A 152 -0.39 -5.52 6.28
C GLU A 152 -1.08 -6.89 6.21
N GLU A 153 -1.44 -7.48 7.35
CA GLU A 153 -2.22 -8.73 7.42
C GLU A 153 -3.69 -8.49 7.04
N TYR A 154 -4.26 -7.35 7.42
CA TYR A 154 -5.64 -7.01 7.12
C TYR A 154 -5.81 -6.28 5.77
N ALA A 155 -4.77 -5.65 5.24
CA ALA A 155 -4.75 -5.04 3.90
C ALA A 155 -4.76 -6.05 2.73
N ASN A 156 -4.95 -7.34 3.03
CA ASN A 156 -5.06 -8.43 2.05
C ASN A 156 -6.34 -8.39 1.18
N GLU A 157 -7.05 -7.27 1.11
CA GLU A 157 -8.27 -7.13 0.31
C GLU A 157 -8.05 -7.02 -1.20
N SER A 158 -6.80 -6.85 -1.63
CA SER A 158 -6.39 -6.96 -3.02
C SER A 158 -5.15 -7.83 -3.11
N ILE A 159 -5.09 -8.70 -4.12
CA ILE A 159 -3.87 -9.44 -4.46
C ILE A 159 -2.75 -8.40 -4.65
N PRO A 160 -1.69 -8.39 -3.81
CA PRO A 160 -0.64 -7.39 -3.91
C PRO A 160 0.03 -7.51 -5.28
N THR A 161 0.32 -6.35 -5.89
CA THR A 161 1.02 -6.31 -7.18
C THR A 161 2.43 -6.87 -7.03
N ASP A 162 2.96 -7.38 -8.14
CA ASP A 162 4.32 -7.94 -8.21
C ASP A 162 5.37 -6.96 -7.68
N GLY A 163 5.25 -5.65 -7.97
CA GLY A 163 6.18 -4.66 -7.46
C GLY A 163 5.96 -4.25 -6.02
N MET A 164 4.73 -4.26 -5.50
CA MET A 164 4.51 -4.09 -4.06
C MET A 164 5.22 -5.19 -3.28
N ILE A 165 5.14 -6.44 -3.76
CA ILE A 165 5.84 -7.57 -3.15
C ILE A 165 7.35 -7.35 -3.20
N PHE A 166 7.92 -6.99 -4.35
CA PHE A 166 9.35 -6.70 -4.48
C PHE A 166 9.79 -5.58 -3.52
N TYR A 167 9.13 -4.42 -3.60
CA TYR A 167 9.41 -3.23 -2.80
C TYR A 167 9.43 -3.57 -1.30
N LYS A 168 8.40 -4.25 -0.80
CA LYS A 168 8.29 -4.62 0.62
C LYS A 168 9.37 -5.63 1.04
N ILE A 169 9.68 -6.62 0.20
CA ILE A 169 10.79 -7.56 0.47
C ILE A 169 12.11 -6.80 0.62
N ARG A 170 12.43 -5.87 -0.29
CA ARG A 170 13.68 -5.12 -0.21
C ARG A 170 13.71 -4.14 0.95
N LEU A 171 12.60 -3.44 1.21
CA LEU A 171 12.45 -2.53 2.35
C LEU A 171 12.74 -3.25 3.68
N TYR A 172 12.12 -4.41 3.91
CA TYR A 172 12.33 -5.19 5.14
C TYR A 172 13.72 -5.81 5.21
N HIS A 173 14.29 -6.20 4.07
CA HIS A 173 15.67 -6.66 3.99
C HIS A 173 16.66 -5.57 4.46
N PHE A 174 16.49 -4.31 4.04
CA PHE A 174 17.31 -3.18 4.49
C PHE A 174 17.10 -2.85 5.96
N GLN A 175 15.86 -2.92 6.45
CA GLN A 175 15.52 -2.75 7.87
C GLN A 175 16.00 -3.92 8.76
N ARG A 176 16.59 -4.97 8.18
CA ARG A 176 17.01 -6.21 8.87
C ARG A 176 15.85 -6.91 9.60
N ASN A 177 14.63 -6.75 9.11
CA ASN A 177 13.42 -7.33 9.67
C ASN A 177 13.07 -8.64 8.95
N LEU A 178 13.55 -9.76 9.49
CA LEU A 178 13.53 -11.06 8.80
C LEU A 178 12.14 -11.69 8.80
N SER A 179 11.33 -11.42 9.83
CA SER A 179 9.95 -11.90 9.92
C SER A 179 9.08 -11.33 8.81
N PHE A 180 9.05 -10.00 8.64
CA PHE A 180 8.26 -9.38 7.58
C PHE A 180 8.82 -9.70 6.19
N GLU A 181 10.14 -9.72 6.02
CA GLU A 181 10.74 -10.17 4.76
C GLU A 181 10.23 -11.58 4.40
N SER A 182 10.29 -12.52 5.34
CA SER A 182 9.82 -13.91 5.14
C SER A 182 8.32 -14.00 4.84
N ARG A 183 7.50 -13.16 5.49
CA ARG A 183 6.05 -13.08 5.26
C ARG A 183 5.72 -12.63 3.84
N TRP A 184 6.43 -11.63 3.33
CA TRP A 184 6.26 -11.17 1.95
C TRP A 184 6.81 -12.16 0.92
N TRP A 185 7.91 -12.86 1.23
CA TRP A 185 8.38 -13.99 0.42
C TRP A 185 7.35 -15.12 0.30
N ALA A 186 6.62 -15.43 1.38
CA ALA A 186 5.59 -16.47 1.39
C ALA A 186 4.38 -16.15 0.49
N ARG A 187 4.17 -14.87 0.13
CA ARG A 187 3.10 -14.46 -0.81
C ARG A 187 3.43 -14.83 -2.26
N LEU A 188 4.70 -15.07 -2.59
CA LEU A 188 5.12 -15.45 -3.93
C LEU A 188 4.80 -16.92 -4.22
N ARG A 189 4.08 -17.17 -5.33
CA ARG A 189 3.73 -18.50 -5.80
C ARG A 189 4.32 -18.78 -7.19
N GLY A 190 4.63 -20.05 -7.45
CA GLY A 190 5.05 -20.53 -8.76
C GLY A 190 6.31 -19.85 -9.29
N CYS A 191 6.27 -19.41 -10.56
CA CYS A 191 7.41 -18.80 -11.25
C CYS A 191 7.93 -17.52 -10.58
N ARG A 192 7.07 -16.73 -9.92
CA ARG A 192 7.47 -15.45 -9.30
C ARG A 192 8.55 -15.62 -8.23
N SER A 193 8.42 -16.63 -7.38
CA SER A 193 9.42 -16.92 -6.34
C SER A 193 10.76 -17.34 -6.96
N ARG A 194 10.72 -18.16 -8.02
CA ARG A 194 11.92 -18.62 -8.73
C ARG A 194 12.62 -17.45 -9.42
N ASN A 195 11.86 -16.62 -10.14
CA ASN A 195 12.38 -15.49 -10.89
C ASN A 195 12.97 -14.43 -9.95
N LEU A 196 12.30 -14.12 -8.84
CA LEU A 196 12.86 -13.18 -7.86
C LEU A 196 14.15 -13.70 -7.23
N LYS A 197 14.18 -14.99 -6.84
CA LYS A 197 15.43 -15.61 -6.35
C LYS A 197 16.53 -15.60 -7.38
N ALA A 198 16.21 -15.75 -8.66
CA ALA A 198 17.18 -15.67 -9.75
C ALA A 198 17.72 -14.24 -9.86
N LEU A 199 16.84 -13.22 -9.92
CA LEU A 199 17.24 -11.82 -9.96
C LEU A 199 18.19 -11.45 -8.82
N LEU A 200 17.88 -11.84 -7.58
CA LEU A 200 18.70 -11.55 -6.40
C LEU A 200 20.08 -12.23 -6.40
N LYS A 201 20.35 -13.16 -7.32
CA LYS A 201 21.69 -13.73 -7.52
C LYS A 201 22.56 -12.90 -8.45
N HIS A 202 22.00 -11.93 -9.17
CA HIS A 202 22.71 -10.98 -10.03
C HIS A 202 22.85 -9.65 -9.28
N PRO A 203 24.00 -9.35 -8.65
CA PRO A 203 24.15 -8.19 -7.78
C PRO A 203 23.94 -6.86 -8.50
N GLU A 204 24.44 -6.73 -9.73
CA GLU A 204 24.35 -5.50 -10.53
C GLU A 204 22.91 -5.18 -10.92
N LEU A 205 22.19 -6.16 -11.47
CA LEU A 205 20.75 -6.01 -11.78
C LEU A 205 19.94 -5.73 -10.53
N THR A 206 20.24 -6.43 -9.42
CA THR A 206 19.57 -6.20 -8.13
C THR A 206 19.78 -4.77 -7.66
N ALA A 207 21.01 -4.27 -7.72
CA ALA A 207 21.34 -2.90 -7.34
C ALA A 207 20.63 -1.87 -8.24
N ALA A 208 20.52 -2.13 -9.55
CA ALA A 208 19.80 -1.26 -10.47
C ALA A 208 18.29 -1.17 -10.16
N PHE A 209 17.64 -2.30 -9.85
CA PHE A 209 16.25 -2.29 -9.38
C PHE A 209 16.11 -1.62 -8.01
N GLU A 210 17.06 -1.83 -7.09
CA GLU A 210 17.04 -1.20 -5.77
C GLU A 210 17.21 0.31 -5.83
N ALA A 211 17.97 0.83 -6.80
CA ALA A 211 18.12 2.26 -7.02
C ALA A 211 16.81 2.95 -7.45
N LEU A 212 15.77 2.19 -7.80
CA LEU A 212 14.42 2.69 -8.10
C LEU A 212 13.48 2.67 -6.89
N LEU A 213 13.92 2.17 -5.73
CA LEU A 213 13.10 2.15 -4.51
C LEU A 213 12.76 3.56 -4.00
N ASP A 214 13.54 4.56 -4.41
CA ASP A 214 13.33 5.96 -4.04
C ASP A 214 12.08 6.59 -4.68
N VAL A 215 11.49 5.93 -5.67
CA VAL A 215 10.25 6.36 -6.33
C VAL A 215 9.19 5.24 -6.21
N PRO A 216 8.39 5.21 -5.13
CA PRO A 216 7.43 4.15 -4.88
C PRO A 216 6.41 3.94 -6.00
N GLY A 217 5.99 5.01 -6.69
CA GLY A 217 5.02 4.94 -7.79
C GLY A 217 5.44 4.05 -8.96
N LEU A 218 6.74 3.89 -9.21
CA LEU A 218 7.27 3.05 -10.31
C LEU A 218 6.90 1.58 -10.18
N TRP A 219 6.80 1.10 -8.93
CA TRP A 219 6.63 -0.32 -8.63
C TRP A 219 5.27 -0.87 -9.06
N GLY A 220 4.30 -0.03 -9.43
CA GLY A 220 3.08 -0.50 -10.09
C GLY A 220 3.31 -1.19 -11.44
N GLY A 221 4.41 -0.87 -12.14
CA GLY A 221 4.76 -1.45 -13.44
C GLY A 221 5.57 -2.75 -13.38
N MET A 222 5.99 -3.19 -12.20
CA MET A 222 6.87 -4.36 -12.04
C MET A 222 6.15 -5.68 -12.37
N LEU A 223 6.79 -6.55 -13.14
CA LEU A 223 6.27 -7.87 -13.51
C LEU A 223 7.27 -8.99 -13.13
N LEU A 224 7.08 -9.59 -11.95
CA LEU A 224 7.91 -10.72 -11.48
C LEU A 224 7.77 -11.94 -12.39
N THR A 225 6.63 -12.09 -13.05
CA THR A 225 6.41 -13.15 -14.04
C THR A 225 7.34 -13.01 -15.25
N THR A 226 7.72 -11.79 -15.64
CA THR A 226 8.51 -11.50 -16.85
C THR A 226 10.02 -11.42 -16.58
N LEU A 227 10.44 -11.40 -15.32
CA LEU A 227 11.85 -11.37 -14.93
C LEU A 227 12.71 -12.50 -15.54
N HIS A 228 12.13 -13.67 -15.82
CA HIS A 228 12.88 -14.75 -16.50
C HIS A 228 13.35 -14.34 -17.90
N LYS A 229 12.62 -13.45 -18.60
CA LYS A 229 13.01 -12.89 -19.88
C LYS A 229 14.15 -11.90 -19.72
N VAL A 230 14.03 -10.99 -18.74
CA VAL A 230 15.08 -10.04 -18.38
C VAL A 230 16.40 -10.77 -18.11
N LEU A 231 16.36 -11.83 -17.31
CA LEU A 231 17.53 -12.65 -16.99
C LEU A 231 18.01 -13.55 -18.13
N GLY A 232 17.16 -13.76 -19.15
CA GLY A 232 17.48 -14.55 -20.34
C GLY A 232 18.12 -13.73 -21.46
N LEU A 233 17.95 -12.40 -21.43
CA LEU A 233 18.67 -11.49 -22.30
C LEU A 233 20.16 -11.52 -21.90
N LYS A 234 21.03 -11.87 -22.84
CA LYS A 234 22.49 -11.93 -22.61
C LYS A 234 23.16 -10.55 -22.66
N SER A 235 22.39 -9.51 -22.35
CA SER A 235 22.66 -8.09 -22.59
C SER A 235 22.36 -7.32 -21.31
N ASP A 236 23.16 -7.60 -20.28
CA ASP A 236 23.00 -6.99 -18.95
C ASP A 236 23.23 -5.46 -19.01
N ASP A 237 24.17 -5.00 -19.84
CA ASP A 237 24.50 -3.57 -20.01
C ASP A 237 23.30 -2.75 -20.51
N GLU A 238 22.55 -3.27 -21.49
CA GLU A 238 21.37 -2.61 -22.02
C GLU A 238 20.23 -2.54 -20.99
N ILE A 239 20.07 -3.59 -20.19
CA ILE A 239 19.10 -3.62 -19.09
C ILE A 239 19.49 -2.59 -18.03
N LEU A 240 20.75 -2.59 -17.61
CA LEU A 240 21.28 -1.64 -16.62
C LEU A 240 21.12 -0.20 -17.10
N ASN A 241 21.44 0.08 -18.37
CA ASN A 241 21.28 1.40 -18.96
C ASN A 241 19.80 1.83 -19.05
N TYR A 242 18.87 0.92 -19.33
CA TYR A 242 17.43 1.23 -19.31
C TYR A 242 16.97 1.57 -17.88
N LEU A 243 17.32 0.74 -16.89
CA LEU A 243 16.94 0.99 -15.50
C LEU A 243 17.53 2.31 -14.97
N GLU A 244 18.78 2.62 -15.33
CA GLU A 244 19.40 3.91 -15.04
C GLU A 244 18.71 5.07 -15.76
N HIS A 245 18.26 4.88 -17.00
CA HIS A 245 17.47 5.88 -17.72
C HIS A 245 16.15 6.19 -17.03
N ILE A 246 15.43 5.16 -16.53
CA ILE A 246 14.24 5.36 -15.69
C ILE A 246 14.63 6.20 -14.48
N ARG A 247 15.64 5.77 -13.72
CA ARG A 247 16.06 6.46 -12.49
C ARG A 247 16.40 7.93 -12.73
N ARG A 248 17.21 8.21 -13.75
CA ARG A 248 17.62 9.58 -14.12
C ARG A 248 16.43 10.43 -14.50
N PHE A 249 15.51 9.92 -15.30
CA PHE A 249 14.32 10.67 -15.70
C PHE A 249 13.52 11.15 -14.46
N TRP A 250 13.20 10.25 -13.53
CA TRP A 250 12.41 10.60 -12.35
C TRP A 250 13.17 11.51 -11.38
N HIS A 251 14.48 11.36 -11.28
CA HIS A 251 15.34 12.26 -10.51
C HIS A 251 15.38 13.66 -11.13
N ASP A 252 15.60 13.77 -12.44
CA ASP A 252 15.66 15.05 -13.17
C ASP A 252 14.31 15.77 -13.22
N LEU A 253 13.20 15.02 -13.09
CA LEU A 253 11.86 15.59 -13.07
C LEU A 253 11.62 16.50 -11.85
N VAL A 254 12.28 16.19 -10.73
CA VAL A 254 12.14 16.91 -9.44
C VAL A 254 13.47 17.44 -8.91
N ASP A 255 14.43 17.69 -9.80
CA ASP A 255 15.77 18.22 -9.49
C ASP A 255 16.52 17.44 -8.38
N GLY A 256 16.25 16.15 -8.29
CA GLY A 256 16.86 15.26 -7.31
C GLY A 256 16.36 15.37 -5.88
N ASP A 257 15.25 16.09 -5.63
CA ASP A 257 14.67 16.18 -4.29
C ASP A 257 14.16 14.79 -3.81
N PRO A 258 14.78 14.20 -2.77
CA PRO A 258 14.36 12.90 -2.26
C PRO A 258 12.95 12.90 -1.68
N SER A 259 12.48 14.01 -1.12
CA SER A 259 11.13 14.12 -0.56
C SER A 259 10.06 14.19 -1.66
N ALA A 260 10.35 14.90 -2.76
CA ALA A 260 9.50 14.88 -3.95
C ALA A 260 9.42 13.49 -4.60
N MET A 261 10.53 12.75 -4.68
CA MET A 261 10.55 11.40 -5.28
C MET A 261 9.61 10.42 -4.57
N GLN A 262 9.51 10.50 -3.23
CA GLN A 262 8.62 9.65 -2.43
C GLN A 262 7.13 9.99 -2.58
N ARG A 263 6.79 11.18 -3.08
CA ARG A 263 5.41 11.67 -3.21
C ARG A 263 4.72 11.18 -4.49
N PHE A 264 5.47 10.64 -5.45
CA PHE A 264 4.87 10.03 -6.65
C PHE A 264 4.17 8.71 -6.29
N ASP A 265 2.87 8.67 -6.53
CA ASP A 265 2.10 7.43 -6.38
C ASP A 265 2.00 6.64 -7.71
N HIS A 266 1.47 5.43 -7.64
CA HIS A 266 1.32 4.58 -8.82
C HIS A 266 0.41 5.21 -9.89
N ARG A 267 -0.60 5.99 -9.49
CA ARG A 267 -1.55 6.60 -10.44
C ARG A 267 -0.86 7.71 -11.21
N ASP A 268 -0.02 8.48 -10.54
CA ASP A 268 0.80 9.52 -11.16
C ASP A 268 1.68 8.91 -12.24
N VAL A 269 2.45 7.87 -11.91
CA VAL A 269 3.32 7.17 -12.87
C VAL A 269 2.50 6.55 -14.01
N LYS A 270 1.35 5.93 -13.70
CA LYS A 270 0.51 5.25 -14.69
C LYS A 270 -0.11 6.22 -15.71
N ALA A 271 -0.42 7.44 -15.30
CA ALA A 271 -0.96 8.46 -16.20
C ALA A 271 0.13 9.08 -17.08
N LEU A 272 1.36 9.14 -16.57
CA LEU A 272 2.51 9.74 -17.27
C LEU A 272 3.22 8.76 -18.20
N GLU A 273 3.33 7.48 -17.85
CA GLU A 273 4.03 6.50 -18.69
C GLU A 273 3.43 6.42 -20.09
N LEU A 274 4.28 6.15 -21.09
CA LEU A 274 3.91 6.08 -22.51
C LEU A 274 3.44 7.39 -23.16
N ARG A 275 3.58 8.52 -22.46
CA ARG A 275 3.32 9.85 -23.02
C ARG A 275 4.62 10.55 -23.40
N ALA A 276 4.57 11.42 -24.40
CA ALA A 276 5.70 12.24 -24.84
C ALA A 276 5.28 13.72 -24.95
N PRO A 277 5.01 14.40 -23.83
CA PRO A 277 4.48 15.77 -23.84
C PRO A 277 5.40 16.80 -24.52
N GLY A 278 6.72 16.57 -24.59
CA GLY A 278 7.63 17.46 -25.33
C GLY A 278 7.59 17.33 -26.86
N VAL A 279 6.84 16.35 -27.38
CA VAL A 279 6.69 16.11 -28.83
C VAL A 279 5.22 16.12 -29.27
N SER A 280 4.34 15.56 -28.45
CA SER A 280 2.90 15.43 -28.71
C SER A 280 2.13 16.51 -27.96
N THR A 281 1.53 17.45 -28.68
CA THR A 281 0.65 18.48 -28.10
C THR A 281 -0.56 17.85 -27.42
N HIS A 282 -1.07 16.74 -27.96
CA HIS A 282 -2.16 15.99 -27.36
C HIS A 282 -1.79 15.41 -25.98
N ASP A 283 -0.61 14.82 -25.85
CA ASP A 283 -0.15 14.28 -24.56
C ASP A 283 0.09 15.40 -23.54
N ALA A 284 0.64 16.54 -23.98
CA ALA A 284 0.85 17.70 -23.12
C ALA A 284 -0.48 18.26 -22.58
N GLU A 285 -1.47 18.46 -23.46
CA GLU A 285 -2.81 18.93 -23.09
C GLU A 285 -3.52 17.95 -22.15
N GLU A 286 -3.41 16.64 -22.39
CA GLU A 286 -4.03 15.63 -21.54
C GLU A 286 -3.41 15.60 -20.15
N ILE A 287 -2.07 15.64 -20.04
CA ILE A 287 -1.36 15.70 -18.76
C ILE A 287 -1.72 16.99 -18.02
N GLU A 288 -1.71 18.13 -18.70
CA GLU A 288 -2.08 19.41 -18.09
C GLU A 288 -3.53 19.39 -17.57
N ALA A 289 -4.47 18.83 -18.34
CA ALA A 289 -5.86 18.69 -17.91
C ALA A 289 -5.99 17.78 -16.67
N GLN A 290 -5.24 16.68 -16.60
CA GLN A 290 -5.21 15.77 -15.46
C GLN A 290 -4.66 16.45 -14.20
N ILE A 291 -3.59 17.25 -14.33
CA ILE A 291 -2.99 18.03 -13.25
C ILE A 291 -3.97 19.10 -12.75
N ARG A 292 -4.55 19.90 -13.66
CA ARG A 292 -5.53 20.95 -13.31
C ARG A 292 -6.79 20.38 -12.65
N ALA A 293 -7.22 19.19 -13.06
CA ALA A 293 -8.34 18.49 -12.44
C ALA A 293 -7.99 17.84 -11.08
N GLY A 294 -6.73 17.91 -10.63
CA GLY A 294 -6.25 17.30 -9.38
C GLY A 294 -6.31 15.78 -9.38
N ARG A 295 -6.29 15.14 -10.56
CA ARG A 295 -6.36 13.68 -10.71
C ARG A 295 -5.00 13.02 -10.52
N ILE A 296 -3.93 13.73 -10.88
CA ILE A 296 -2.54 13.30 -10.74
C ILE A 296 -1.71 14.39 -10.06
N LEU A 297 -0.58 14.02 -9.46
CA LEU A 297 0.31 14.86 -8.68
C LEU A 297 -0.39 15.55 -7.50
N ARG A 298 -1.39 14.86 -6.92
CA ARG A 298 -2.20 15.39 -5.80
C ARG A 298 -1.37 15.75 -4.57
N ALA A 299 -0.27 15.03 -4.36
CA ALA A 299 0.62 15.24 -3.24
C ALA A 299 1.48 16.51 -3.40
N PHE A 300 1.54 17.12 -4.58
CA PHE A 300 2.34 18.30 -4.93
C PHE A 300 1.54 19.61 -4.85
N SER A 301 2.22 20.72 -4.52
CA SER A 301 1.65 22.08 -4.56
C SER A 301 1.42 22.55 -6.00
N GLU A 302 0.67 23.64 -6.17
CA GLU A 302 0.44 24.22 -7.51
C GLU A 302 1.74 24.73 -8.15
N GLU A 303 2.68 25.26 -7.35
CA GLU A 303 4.01 25.66 -7.83
C GLU A 303 4.83 24.47 -8.31
N GLU A 304 4.87 23.40 -7.50
CA GLU A 304 5.58 22.17 -7.82
C GLU A 304 4.99 21.49 -9.06
N ARG A 305 3.65 21.43 -9.17
CA ARG A 305 2.96 20.87 -10.35
C ARG A 305 3.30 21.63 -11.63
N ARG A 306 3.34 22.96 -11.58
CA ARG A 306 3.74 23.80 -12.72
C ARG A 306 5.19 23.53 -13.13
N HIS A 307 6.08 23.41 -12.16
CA HIS A 307 7.48 23.07 -12.40
C HIS A 307 7.63 21.69 -13.04
N ILE A 308 6.98 20.67 -12.48
CA ILE A 308 6.98 19.30 -13.02
C ILE A 308 6.43 19.30 -14.45
N LEU A 309 5.30 19.97 -14.73
CA LEU A 309 4.73 20.04 -16.08
C LEU A 309 5.70 20.69 -17.07
N GLN A 310 6.37 21.79 -16.68
CA GLN A 310 7.38 22.43 -17.53
C GLN A 310 8.54 21.49 -17.86
N ARG A 311 9.00 20.71 -16.87
CA ARG A 311 10.06 19.71 -17.05
C ARG A 311 9.59 18.57 -17.97
N LEU A 312 8.38 18.05 -17.76
CA LEU A 312 7.77 17.02 -18.62
C LEU A 312 7.78 17.44 -20.09
N CYS A 313 7.33 18.66 -20.39
CA CYS A 313 7.34 19.21 -21.75
C CYS A 313 8.76 19.45 -22.32
N GLY A 314 9.79 19.49 -21.47
CA GLY A 314 11.19 19.56 -21.91
C GLY A 314 11.73 18.25 -22.47
N PHE A 315 11.16 17.11 -22.06
CA PHE A 315 11.61 15.79 -22.51
C PHE A 315 10.99 15.41 -23.85
N LYS A 316 11.84 15.15 -24.86
CA LYS A 316 11.42 14.84 -26.24
C LYS A 316 11.29 13.33 -26.53
N TYR A 317 11.03 12.54 -25.50
CA TYR A 317 10.93 11.08 -25.58
C TYR A 317 9.81 10.58 -24.67
N LEU A 318 9.44 9.31 -24.81
CA LEU A 318 8.41 8.68 -24.00
C LEU A 318 8.85 8.61 -22.54
N ILE A 319 7.93 8.96 -21.63
CA ILE A 319 8.19 8.89 -20.19
C ILE A 319 8.46 7.43 -19.79
N PRO A 320 9.67 7.11 -19.29
CA PRO A 320 10.08 5.75 -19.01
C PRO A 320 9.54 5.28 -17.66
N SER A 321 9.10 4.03 -17.59
CA SER A 321 8.65 3.38 -16.35
C SER A 321 9.03 1.90 -16.32
N LEU A 322 8.83 1.24 -15.18
CA LEU A 322 8.99 -0.21 -15.12
C LEU A 322 8.01 -0.92 -16.07
N HIS A 323 6.82 -0.36 -16.30
CA HIS A 323 5.86 -0.93 -17.24
C HIS A 323 6.40 -0.90 -18.67
N THR A 324 6.97 0.24 -19.10
CA THR A 324 7.55 0.36 -20.45
C THR A 324 8.73 -0.59 -20.59
N PHE A 325 9.61 -0.65 -19.60
CA PHE A 325 10.74 -1.58 -19.57
C PHE A 325 10.30 -3.04 -19.76
N PHE A 326 9.37 -3.53 -18.94
CA PHE A 326 8.94 -4.93 -19.06
C PHE A 326 8.21 -5.21 -20.36
N ARG A 327 7.52 -4.22 -20.94
CA ARG A 327 6.91 -4.35 -22.24
C ARG A 327 7.97 -4.43 -23.34
N ASP A 328 8.97 -3.56 -23.33
CA ASP A 328 10.02 -3.51 -24.33
C ASP A 328 10.88 -4.78 -24.30
N VAL A 329 11.18 -5.32 -23.11
CA VAL A 329 11.86 -6.62 -22.93
C VAL A 329 11.11 -7.76 -23.63
N THR A 330 9.79 -7.72 -23.73
CA THR A 330 9.04 -8.76 -24.47
C THR A 330 9.27 -8.71 -25.98
N TYR A 331 9.67 -7.57 -26.53
CA TYR A 331 10.00 -7.41 -27.95
C TYR A 331 11.48 -7.66 -28.26
N TRP A 332 12.35 -7.66 -27.23
CA TRP A 332 13.77 -7.97 -27.37
C TRP A 332 14.06 -9.48 -27.48
N GLU A 333 13.06 -10.32 -27.19
CA GLU A 333 13.07 -11.71 -27.64
C GLU A 333 12.88 -11.73 -29.16
N ALA A 334 13.97 -11.89 -29.92
CA ALA A 334 13.89 -12.14 -31.35
C ALA A 334 12.96 -13.34 -31.61
N PRO A 335 12.09 -13.30 -32.65
CA PRO A 335 11.42 -14.51 -33.10
C PRO A 335 12.51 -15.50 -33.53
N ILE A 336 12.45 -16.71 -32.95
CA ILE A 336 13.33 -17.84 -33.23
C ILE A 336 13.35 -18.14 -34.73
#